data_AF-A0A7V1H132-F1
#
_entry.id   AF-A0A7V1H132-F1
#
_cell.length_a   1.000
_cell.length_b   1.000
_cell.length_c   1.000
_cell.angle_alpha   90.00
_cell.angle_beta   90.00
_cell.angle_gamma   90.00
#
_symmetry.space_group_name_H-M   'P 1'
#
loop_
_entity.id
_entity.type
_entity.pdbx_description
1 polymer ?
#
loop_
_entity_poly.entity_id
_entity_poly.type
_entity_poly.pdbx_seq_one_letter_code
_entity_poly.pdbx_strand_id
1 'polypeptide(L)' 'MLHFIASQLSGLTKIPQSTISAIENERVNLGVERAKTLARALKCHPAVFLFPGWDVKKESVA' A
#
# COMPACT_ATOMS: atom_id res chain seq x y z
N MET A 1 4.08 13.28 10.64
CA MET A 1 3.79 13.72 9.25
C MET A 1 3.18 12.58 8.40
N LEU A 2 2.24 11.78 8.93
CA LEU A 2 1.55 10.70 8.18
C LEU A 2 0.03 10.64 8.43
N HIS A 3 -0.53 11.53 9.26
CA HIS A 3 -1.96 11.47 9.60
C HIS A 3 -2.88 11.76 8.39
N PHE A 4 -2.40 12.51 7.40
CA PHE A 4 -3.18 12.99 6.25
C PHE A 4 -3.30 11.96 5.12
N ILE A 5 -2.38 10.99 5.04
CA ILE A 5 -2.35 9.98 3.97
C ILE A 5 -3.34 8.84 4.29
N ALA A 6 -3.37 8.37 5.55
CA ALA A 6 -4.28 7.32 5.97
C ALA A 6 -5.77 7.70 5.87
N SER A 7 -6.13 8.94 6.23
CA SER A 7 -7.52 9.43 6.13
C SER A 7 -8.01 9.49 4.68
N GLN A 8 -7.17 10.01 3.76
CA GLN A 8 -7.51 10.06 2.34
C GLN A 8 -7.58 8.66 1.70
N LEU A 9 -6.63 7.78 2.03
CA LEU A 9 -6.63 6.40 1.54
C LEU A 9 -7.85 5.62 2.02
N SER A 10 -8.34 5.87 3.24
CA SER A 10 -9.53 5.20 3.75
C SER A 10 -10.75 5.48 2.86
N GLY A 11 -10.94 6.74 2.45
CA GLY A 11 -12.01 7.14 1.53
C GLY A 11 -11.89 6.50 0.14
N LEU A 12 -10.66 6.34 -0.38
CA LEU A 12 -10.40 5.79 -1.71
C LEU A 12 -10.47 4.26 -1.78
N THR A 13 -10.15 3.57 -0.69
CA THR A 13 -9.87 2.12 -0.69
C THR A 13 -10.94 1.29 0.02
N LYS A 14 -11.85 1.95 0.76
CA LYS A 14 -12.77 1.31 1.71
C LYS A 14 -12.06 0.51 2.82
N ILE A 15 -10.74 0.66 2.97
CA ILE A 15 -10.00 0.12 4.12
C ILE A 15 -10.20 1.11 5.29
N PRO A 16 -10.58 0.66 6.50
CA PRO A 16 -10.74 1.55 7.63
C PRO A 16 -9.43 2.29 7.96
N GLN A 17 -9.52 3.59 8.28
CA GLN A 17 -8.35 4.38 8.70
C GLN A 17 -7.56 3.70 9.82
N SER A 18 -8.25 3.10 10.81
CA SER A 18 -7.60 2.35 11.90
C SER A 18 -6.77 1.16 11.40
N THR A 19 -7.23 0.49 10.34
CA THR A 19 -6.50 -0.61 9.70
C THR A 19 -5.29 -0.09 8.94
N ILE A 20 -5.44 1.01 8.20
CA ILE A 20 -4.31 1.65 7.48
C ILE A 20 -3.25 2.11 8.49
N SER A 21 -3.65 2.78 9.56
CA SER A 21 -2.73 3.20 10.62
C SER A 21 -2.07 2.02 11.33
N ALA A 22 -2.77 0.90 11.54
CA ALA A 22 -2.16 -0.30 12.10
C ALA A 22 -1.10 -0.89 11.16
N ILE A 23 -1.32 -0.84 9.84
CA ILE A 23 -0.33 -1.27 8.83
C ILE A 23 0.87 -0.33 8.81
N GLU A 24 0.67 0.99 8.81
CA GLU A 24 1.74 2.00 8.83
C GLU A 24 2.63 1.91 10.07
N ASN A 25 2.06 1.51 11.21
CA ASN A 25 2.80 1.32 12.46
C ASN A 25 3.27 -0.14 12.65
N GLU A 26 3.27 -0.95 11.59
CA GLU A 26 3.73 -2.34 11.56
C GLU A 26 3.02 -3.27 12.57
N ARG A 27 1.84 -2.87 13.07
CA ARG A 27 1.04 -3.65 14.02
C ARG A 27 0.21 -4.73 13.32
N VAL A 28 -0.08 -4.55 12.03
CA VAL A 28 -0.85 -5.48 11.20
C VAL A 28 -0.16 -5.63 9.87
N ASN A 29 -0.04 -6.87 9.39
CA ASN A 29 0.53 -7.11 8.07
C ASN A 29 -0.43 -6.63 6.96
N LEU A 30 0.11 -6.03 5.90
CA LEU A 30 -0.69 -5.50 4.80
C LEU A 30 -1.46 -6.62 4.08
N GLY A 31 -0.77 -7.70 3.71
CA GLY A 31 -1.34 -8.82 2.96
C GLY A 31 -1.69 -8.47 1.50
N VAL A 32 -1.80 -9.51 0.67
CA VAL A 32 -1.90 -9.37 -0.79
C VAL A 32 -3.16 -8.63 -1.25
N GLU A 33 -4.32 -8.90 -0.63
CA GLU A 33 -5.58 -8.30 -1.06
C GLU A 33 -5.64 -6.79 -0.78
N ARG A 34 -5.15 -6.35 0.38
CA ARG A 34 -5.09 -4.92 0.70
C ARG A 34 -4.04 -4.20 -0.14
N ALA A 35 -2.90 -4.85 -0.43
CA ALA A 35 -1.90 -4.33 -1.34
C ALA A 35 -2.49 -4.07 -2.75
N LYS A 36 -3.29 -5.00 -3.29
CA LYS A 36 -4.00 -4.80 -4.57
C LYS A 36 -4.94 -3.60 -4.53
N THR A 37 -5.70 -3.43 -3.44
CA THR A 37 -6.63 -2.32 -3.26
C THR A 37 -5.91 -0.98 -3.18
N LEU A 38 -4.85 -0.88 -2.37
CA LEU A 38 -4.02 0.32 -2.26
C LEU A 38 -3.35 0.67 -3.59
N ALA A 39 -2.80 -0.33 -4.28
CA ALA A 39 -2.16 -0.16 -5.58
C ALA A 39 -3.11 0.40 -6.64
N ARG A 40 -4.36 -0.05 -6.67
CA ARG A 40 -5.39 0.52 -7.56
C ARG A 40 -5.73 1.97 -7.19
N ALA A 41 -5.91 2.26 -5.91
CA ALA A 41 -6.22 3.61 -5.45
C ALA A 41 -5.09 4.61 -5.74
N LEU A 42 -3.84 4.16 -5.65
CA LEU A 42 -2.62 4.95 -5.86
C LEU A 42 -2.08 4.88 -7.29
N LYS A 43 -2.74 4.12 -8.18
CA LYS A 43 -2.32 3.91 -9.58
C LYS A 43 -0.88 3.38 -9.71
N CYS A 44 -0.47 2.47 -8.83
CA CYS A 44 0.84 1.83 -8.87
C CYS A 44 0.74 0.30 -8.92
N HIS A 45 1.87 -0.39 -9.09
CA HIS A 45 1.90 -1.85 -9.15
C HIS A 45 1.88 -2.48 -7.73
N PRO A 46 1.07 -3.52 -7.45
CA PRO A 46 0.98 -4.12 -6.11
C PRO A 46 2.30 -4.63 -5.54
N ALA A 47 3.24 -5.02 -6.42
CA ALA A 47 4.56 -5.51 -6.03
C ALA A 47 5.37 -4.49 -5.21
N VAL A 48 5.14 -3.19 -5.42
CA VAL A 48 5.81 -2.10 -4.66
C VAL A 48 5.48 -2.17 -3.16
N PHE A 49 4.32 -2.73 -2.79
CA PHE A 49 3.92 -2.87 -1.38
C PHE A 49 4.32 -4.21 -0.75
N LEU A 50 4.55 -5.24 -1.56
CA LEU A 50 4.75 -6.61 -1.10
C LEU A 50 6.23 -7.04 -1.12
N PHE A 51 7.06 -6.37 -1.92
CA PHE A 51 8.45 -6.71 -2.10
C PHE A 51 9.33 -5.48 -1.84
N PRO A 52 9.92 -5.34 -0.63
CA PRO A 52 10.89 -4.29 -0.38
C PRO A 52 12.06 -4.43 -1.35
N GLY A 53 12.30 -3.42 -2.19
CA GLY A 53 13.31 -3.43 -3.25
C GLY A 53 12.77 -3.67 -4.68
N TRP A 54 11.44 -3.75 -4.88
CA TRP A 54 10.85 -3.78 -6.21
C TRP A 54 11.02 -2.43 -6.92
N ASP A 55 11.98 -2.36 -7.85
CA ASP A 55 12.21 -1.20 -8.70
C ASP A 55 11.48 -1.40 -10.04
N VAL A 56 10.42 -0.64 -10.27
CA VAL A 56 9.62 -0.69 -11.52
C VAL A 56 10.46 -0.29 -12.74
N LYS A 57 11.58 0.45 -12.56
CA LYS A 57 12.51 0.79 -13.64
C LYS A 57 13.48 -0.32 -14.00
N LYS A 58 13.61 -1.38 -13.19
CA LYS A 58 14.24 -2.60 -13.65
C LYS A 58 13.24 -3.35 -14.51
N GLU A 59 13.13 -2.94 -15.77
CA GLU A 59 12.76 -3.88 -16.83
C GLU A 59 13.65 -5.11 -16.66
N SER A 60 13.03 -6.30 -16.62
CA SER A 60 13.74 -7.57 -16.52
C SER A 60 14.88 -7.60 -17.53
N VAL A 61 16.12 -7.50 -17.02
CA VAL A 61 17.29 -7.94 -17.78
C VAL A 61 17.60 -9.34 -17.30
N ALA A 62 17.27 -10.28 -18.19
CA ALA A 62 17.65 -11.70 -18.28
C ALA A 62 17.17 -12.65 -17.16
#